data_AF-A0A839TSD7-F1
#
_entry.id   AF-A0A839TSD7-F1
#
_cell.length_a   1.000
_cell.length_b   1.000
_cell.length_c   1.000
_cell.angle_alpha   90.00
_cell.angle_beta   90.00
_cell.angle_gamma   90.00
#
_symmetry.space_group_name_H-M   'P 1'
#
loop_
_entity.id
_entity.type
_entity.pdbx_description
1 polymer ?
#
loop_
_entity_poly.entity_id
_entity_poly.type
_entity_poly.pdbx_seq_one_letter_code
_entity_poly.pdbx_strand_id
1 'polypeptide(L)'
;MKLFEAVTSKKITGTVLASALVIASFGTMTAFAAKGSDAIPKNTVMTAPALTDTSVTSSDKAQGTIEYGKTTYSRTDGSQNVTMEHWYNPQTKDFRSDVRDYSADHQLLSYKSTYFLNGNNVMVVIQRDPNGDPVSGKMLKRSDDPKPFEPSDKKNLGFSGVKNNYKASYWTSVGTEQTPGGKTLNKLMRDSYQSYIDDNTLANMQYIVYVDQKSGFPVKEELYEDSTGTFKLFSSDTEEYQYVSDDGSIFNTSGVTLTPVKTSAEVAAK
;
A
#
# COMPACT_ATOMS: atom_id res chain seq x y z
N MET A 1 -0.86 -11.74 17.03
CA MET A 1 -1.76 -12.81 16.53
C MET A 1 -3.16 -12.21 16.40
N LYS A 2 -3.87 -12.43 15.28
CA LYS A 2 -5.09 -11.72 14.77
C LYS A 2 -4.94 -10.61 13.71
N LEU A 3 -3.78 -10.47 13.04
CA LEU A 3 -3.68 -9.71 11.78
C LEU A 3 -3.56 -10.60 10.53
N PHE A 4 -3.35 -11.92 10.73
CA PHE A 4 -3.20 -12.91 9.64
C PHE A 4 -3.99 -14.21 9.88
N GLU A 5 -4.86 -14.29 10.91
CA GLU A 5 -5.72 -15.46 11.14
C GLU A 5 -6.98 -15.50 10.24
N ALA A 6 -7.15 -14.54 9.32
CA ALA A 6 -8.21 -14.59 8.32
C ALA A 6 -7.83 -15.38 7.04
N VAL A 7 -6.67 -16.04 7.03
CA VAL A 7 -6.16 -16.77 5.85
C VAL A 7 -5.51 -18.11 6.26
N THR A 8 -6.23 -18.95 7.01
CA THR A 8 -5.82 -20.36 7.24
C THR A 8 -6.82 -21.37 6.70
N SER A 9 -7.82 -20.95 5.91
CA SER A 9 -8.63 -21.91 5.17
C SER A 9 -8.94 -21.43 3.74
N LYS A 10 -8.34 -22.14 2.78
CA LYS A 10 -8.61 -22.14 1.34
C LYS A 10 -8.10 -20.91 0.56
N LYS A 11 -7.01 -21.14 -0.18
CA LYS A 11 -6.55 -20.41 -1.39
C LYS A 11 -6.71 -18.89 -1.31
N ILE A 12 -5.75 -18.21 -0.70
CA ILE A 12 -5.66 -16.76 -0.75
C ILE A 12 -4.22 -16.41 -1.12
N THR A 13 -4.04 -16.25 -2.43
CA THR A 13 -3.00 -15.47 -3.09
C THR A 13 -2.90 -14.11 -2.38
N GLY A 14 -1.67 -13.65 -2.13
CA GLY A 14 -1.33 -12.53 -1.23
C GLY A 14 -2.35 -11.38 -1.19
N THR A 15 -2.85 -11.09 0.00
CA THR A 15 -3.73 -9.94 0.27
C THR A 15 -3.10 -9.06 1.33
N VAL A 16 -2.71 -7.84 0.96
CA VAL A 16 -3.16 -6.56 1.54
C VAL A 16 -2.83 -5.51 0.46
N LEU A 17 -3.67 -5.32 -0.56
CA LEU A 17 -4.87 -4.48 -0.54
C LEU A 17 -5.93 -5.05 -1.49
N ALA A 18 -7.19 -4.97 -1.08
CA ALA A 18 -8.34 -5.45 -1.83
C ALA A 18 -8.57 -4.69 -3.15
N SER A 19 -7.95 -5.17 -4.23
CA SER A 19 -8.34 -4.92 -5.62
C SER A 19 -8.32 -6.25 -6.38
N ALA A 20 -9.50 -6.84 -6.61
CA ALA A 20 -9.65 -8.02 -7.43
C ALA A 20 -9.23 -7.71 -8.89
N LEU A 21 -8.08 -8.21 -9.31
CA LEU A 21 -7.59 -8.16 -10.69
C LEU A 21 -7.88 -9.49 -11.40
N VAL A 22 -8.61 -9.43 -12.50
CA VAL A 22 -8.74 -10.50 -13.50
C VAL A 22 -7.80 -10.15 -14.64
N ILE A 23 -6.73 -10.93 -14.82
CA ILE A 23 -5.67 -10.71 -15.81
C ILE A 23 -5.99 -11.50 -17.08
N ALA A 24 -5.99 -10.84 -18.24
CA ALA A 24 -5.84 -11.47 -19.55
C ALA A 24 -4.47 -11.09 -20.13
N SER A 25 -3.80 -12.10 -20.67
CA SER A 25 -2.38 -12.16 -21.04
C SER A 25 -2.01 -11.42 -22.33
N PHE A 26 -0.73 -11.05 -22.41
CA PHE A 26 0.23 -11.08 -23.54
C PHE A 26 0.95 -9.75 -23.82
N GLY A 27 2.26 -9.86 -24.07
CA GLY A 27 3.06 -8.86 -24.80
C GLY A 27 4.21 -8.26 -24.01
N THR A 28 5.43 -8.70 -24.33
CA THR A 28 6.71 -8.22 -23.79
C THR A 28 7.00 -6.77 -24.17
N MET A 29 7.61 -5.96 -23.28
CA MET A 29 8.97 -5.40 -23.46
C MET A 29 9.40 -4.42 -22.34
N THR A 30 10.70 -4.54 -22.02
CA THR A 30 11.68 -3.60 -21.41
C THR A 30 11.42 -3.03 -20.01
N ALA A 31 12.00 -3.72 -19.03
CA ALA A 31 12.19 -3.28 -17.64
C ALA A 31 13.26 -2.18 -17.48
N PHE A 32 13.06 -1.29 -16.52
CA PHE A 32 14.15 -0.55 -15.90
C PHE A 32 15.01 -1.52 -15.08
N ALA A 33 16.31 -1.55 -15.37
CA ALA A 33 17.26 -2.36 -14.63
C ALA A 33 17.42 -1.84 -13.20
N ALA A 34 16.70 -2.43 -12.24
CA ALA A 34 17.22 -2.54 -10.89
C ALA A 34 18.55 -3.31 -11.00
N LYS A 35 19.64 -2.76 -10.47
CA LYS A 35 20.91 -3.49 -10.38
C LYS A 35 20.71 -4.68 -9.43
N GLY A 36 20.31 -5.84 -9.98
CA GLY A 36 20.00 -7.06 -9.25
C GLY A 36 21.21 -7.83 -8.72
N SER A 37 22.22 -7.14 -8.18
CA SER A 37 23.42 -7.78 -7.62
C SER A 37 23.42 -7.94 -6.11
N ASP A 38 22.42 -7.42 -5.39
CA ASP A 38 22.37 -7.51 -3.92
C ASP A 38 21.67 -8.79 -3.47
N ALA A 39 22.30 -9.94 -3.77
CA ALA A 39 21.94 -11.21 -3.15
C ALA A 39 22.32 -11.13 -1.66
N ILE A 40 21.34 -11.20 -0.76
CA ILE A 40 21.59 -11.21 0.69
C ILE A 40 21.82 -12.67 1.12
N PRO A 41 23.01 -13.04 1.63
CA PRO A 41 23.25 -14.38 2.16
C PRO A 41 22.35 -14.67 3.37
N LYS A 42 21.84 -15.92 3.46
CA LYS A 42 20.93 -16.44 4.49
C LYS A 42 21.35 -16.20 5.96
N ASN A 43 22.62 -15.86 6.20
CA ASN A 43 23.21 -15.68 7.54
C ASN A 43 23.71 -14.24 7.81
N THR A 44 23.31 -13.25 7.02
CA THR A 44 23.76 -11.87 7.22
C THR A 44 22.94 -11.20 8.32
N VAL A 45 23.40 -11.31 9.56
CA VAL A 45 22.91 -10.48 10.66
C VAL A 45 23.58 -9.11 10.52
N MET A 46 22.82 -8.12 10.05
CA MET A 46 23.29 -6.73 10.06
C MET A 46 23.01 -6.14 11.45
N THR A 47 24.05 -6.04 12.27
CA THR A 47 23.96 -5.37 13.57
C THR A 47 24.21 -3.89 13.43
N ALA A 48 23.35 -3.08 14.07
CA ALA A 48 23.51 -1.64 14.17
C ALA A 48 23.22 -1.15 15.60
N PRO A 49 23.86 -0.05 16.02
CA PRO A 49 23.70 0.49 17.37
C PRO A 49 22.26 0.97 17.63
N ALA A 50 21.87 0.90 18.90
CA ALA A 50 20.55 1.27 19.39
C ALA A 50 20.25 2.77 19.16
N LEU A 51 18.96 3.03 18.97
CA LEU A 51 18.37 4.33 18.70
C LEU A 51 18.77 5.39 19.74
N THR A 52 19.10 6.59 19.29
CA THR A 52 19.07 7.80 20.11
C THR A 52 17.81 8.58 19.75
N ASP A 53 16.83 8.54 20.65
CA ASP A 53 15.58 9.29 20.53
C ASP A 53 15.91 10.79 20.57
N THR A 54 15.78 11.46 19.43
CA THR A 54 15.74 12.93 19.40
C THR A 54 14.30 13.32 19.15
N SER A 55 13.60 13.69 20.22
CA SER A 55 12.24 14.19 20.16
C SER A 55 12.22 15.54 19.44
N VAL A 56 11.98 15.50 18.12
CA VAL A 56 11.64 16.71 17.37
C VAL A 56 10.14 16.92 17.50
N THR A 57 9.76 17.78 18.44
CA THR A 57 8.51 18.52 18.40
C THR A 57 8.55 19.48 17.22
N SER A 58 7.97 19.10 16.07
CA SER A 58 7.70 20.04 14.99
C SER A 58 6.24 20.49 15.05
N SER A 59 6.09 21.80 15.15
CA SER A 59 4.85 22.56 15.13
C SER A 59 4.05 22.34 13.84
N ASP A 60 3.09 21.43 13.86
CA ASP A 60 2.12 21.29 12.78
C ASP A 60 0.96 22.26 13.00
N LYS A 61 1.04 23.44 12.36
CA LYS A 61 -0.14 24.20 11.93
C LYS A 61 0.23 25.22 10.86
N ALA A 62 -0.27 24.97 9.64
CA ALA A 62 -0.73 25.92 8.61
C ALA A 62 -0.42 25.51 7.14
N GLN A 63 -0.30 24.22 6.81
CA GLN A 63 -0.26 23.78 5.40
C GLN A 63 -1.02 22.46 5.23
N GLY A 64 -2.25 22.52 4.69
CA GLY A 64 -3.13 21.37 4.45
C GLY A 64 -3.75 20.75 5.71
N THR A 65 -4.98 20.23 5.58
CA THR A 65 -5.66 19.43 6.62
C THR A 65 -5.79 17.97 6.24
N ILE A 66 -5.54 17.61 4.98
CA ILE A 66 -5.71 16.27 4.45
C ILE A 66 -4.36 15.58 4.39
N GLU A 67 -4.32 14.37 4.93
CA GLU A 67 -3.16 13.49 4.89
C GLU A 67 -3.18 12.74 3.55
N TYR A 68 -2.20 13.03 2.68
CA TYR A 68 -2.04 12.35 1.40
C TYR A 68 -0.85 11.39 1.44
N GLY A 69 -1.06 10.20 0.87
CA GLY A 69 0.02 9.25 0.63
C GLY A 69 -0.08 8.64 -0.76
N LYS A 70 1.08 8.24 -1.30
CA LYS A 70 1.19 7.55 -2.58
C LYS A 70 2.20 6.43 -2.50
N THR A 71 1.78 5.26 -2.96
CA THR A 71 2.59 4.06 -3.12
C THR A 71 2.71 3.75 -4.60
N THR A 72 3.92 3.49 -5.07
CA THR A 72 4.16 2.88 -6.37
C THR A 72 4.79 1.52 -6.16
N TYR A 73 4.06 0.46 -6.48
CA TYR A 73 4.48 -0.93 -6.39
C TYR A 73 4.97 -1.41 -7.75
N SER A 74 6.12 -2.09 -7.77
CA SER A 74 6.65 -2.74 -8.96
C SER A 74 7.20 -4.12 -8.64
N ARG A 75 6.77 -5.12 -9.42
CA ARG A 75 7.48 -6.41 -9.47
C ARG A 75 8.77 -6.28 -10.27
N THR A 76 9.81 -6.94 -9.81
CA THR A 76 11.12 -6.94 -10.48
C THR A 76 11.11 -7.58 -11.87
N ASP A 77 10.19 -8.51 -12.12
CA ASP A 77 9.98 -9.13 -13.43
C ASP A 77 9.14 -8.25 -14.39
N GLY A 78 8.67 -7.09 -13.91
CA GLY A 78 7.83 -6.15 -14.67
C GLY A 78 6.40 -6.63 -14.91
N SER A 79 5.99 -7.79 -14.37
CA SER A 79 4.66 -8.37 -14.62
C SER A 79 3.52 -7.58 -13.98
N GLN A 80 3.81 -6.76 -12.98
CA GLN A 80 2.82 -5.99 -12.25
C GLN A 80 3.39 -4.64 -11.83
N ASN A 81 2.65 -3.59 -12.14
CA ASN A 81 2.89 -2.24 -11.65
C ASN A 81 1.57 -1.64 -11.17
N VAL A 82 1.57 -1.06 -9.98
CA VAL A 82 0.39 -0.46 -9.36
C VAL A 82 0.77 0.89 -8.78
N THR A 83 -0.05 1.90 -9.02
CA THR A 83 0.00 3.15 -8.27
C THR A 83 -1.23 3.23 -7.40
N MET A 84 -1.02 3.41 -6.10
CA MET A 84 -2.07 3.68 -5.14
C MET A 84 -1.86 5.07 -4.56
N GLU A 85 -2.87 5.92 -4.64
CA GLU A 85 -2.92 7.19 -3.94
C GLU A 85 -4.03 7.13 -2.89
N HIS A 86 -3.86 7.83 -1.78
CA HIS A 86 -4.90 7.97 -0.78
C HIS A 86 -4.91 9.34 -0.13
N TRP A 87 -6.10 9.72 0.33
CA TRP A 87 -6.37 10.95 1.05
C TRP A 87 -7.20 10.61 2.27
N TYR A 88 -6.80 11.16 3.42
CA TYR A 88 -7.50 10.98 4.68
C TYR A 88 -7.78 12.32 5.34
N ASN A 89 -9.05 12.55 5.68
CA ASN A 89 -9.45 13.70 6.47
C ASN A 89 -9.46 13.32 7.96
N PRO A 90 -8.50 13.80 8.78
CA PRO A 90 -8.45 13.45 10.19
C PRO A 90 -9.62 14.03 11.00
N GLN A 91 -10.33 15.04 10.50
CA GLN A 91 -11.48 15.65 11.17
C GLN A 91 -12.76 14.86 10.91
N THR A 92 -13.12 14.64 9.64
CA THR A 92 -14.37 13.94 9.25
C THR A 92 -14.23 12.43 9.25
N LYS A 93 -12.99 11.92 9.25
CA LYS A 93 -12.65 10.50 9.08
C LYS A 93 -13.01 9.96 7.69
N ASP A 94 -13.23 10.84 6.72
CA ASP A 94 -13.41 10.45 5.33
C ASP A 94 -12.08 10.01 4.72
N PHE A 95 -12.17 9.03 3.84
CA PHE A 95 -11.02 8.44 3.16
C PHE A 95 -11.34 8.24 1.69
N ARG A 96 -10.35 8.49 0.84
CA ARG A 96 -10.37 8.14 -0.58
C ARG A 96 -9.10 7.37 -0.89
N SER A 97 -9.21 6.33 -1.70
CA SER A 97 -8.08 5.67 -2.35
C SER A 97 -8.33 5.53 -3.83
N ASP A 98 -7.32 5.89 -4.61
CA ASP A 98 -7.27 5.70 -6.05
C ASP A 98 -6.26 4.60 -6.35
N VAL A 99 -6.66 3.58 -7.10
CA VAL A 99 -5.79 2.49 -7.53
C VAL A 99 -5.75 2.46 -9.05
N ARG A 100 -4.53 2.52 -9.59
CA ARG A 100 -4.24 2.39 -11.02
C ARG A 100 -3.36 1.17 -11.23
N ASP A 101 -3.86 0.23 -12.02
CA ASP A 101 -3.14 -0.99 -12.38
C ASP A 101 -2.62 -0.85 -13.80
N TYR A 102 -1.37 -1.28 -14.01
CA TYR A 102 -0.71 -1.18 -15.31
C TYR A 102 -0.25 -2.55 -15.78
N SER A 103 -0.22 -2.72 -17.09
CA SER A 103 0.46 -3.83 -17.76
C SER A 103 1.98 -3.67 -17.69
N ALA A 104 2.71 -4.68 -18.16
CA ALA A 104 4.16 -4.66 -18.20
C ALA A 104 4.72 -3.50 -19.06
N ASP A 105 4.06 -3.20 -20.19
CA ASP A 105 4.36 -2.07 -21.08
C ASP A 105 3.78 -0.72 -20.59
N HIS A 106 3.36 -0.66 -19.32
CA HIS A 106 2.88 0.54 -18.64
C HIS A 106 1.61 1.15 -19.25
N GLN A 107 0.79 0.34 -19.92
CA GLN A 107 -0.56 0.74 -20.29
C GLN A 107 -1.50 0.58 -19.11
N LEU A 108 -2.38 1.56 -18.90
CA LEU A 108 -3.35 1.52 -17.81
C LEU A 108 -4.40 0.43 -18.11
N LEU A 109 -4.50 -0.55 -17.23
CA LEU A 109 -5.46 -1.66 -17.31
C LEU A 109 -6.75 -1.35 -16.55
N SER A 110 -6.62 -0.65 -15.42
CA SER A 110 -7.72 -0.43 -14.49
C SER A 110 -7.48 0.86 -13.70
N TYR A 111 -8.54 1.66 -13.51
CA TYR A 111 -8.52 2.81 -12.60
C TYR A 111 -9.82 2.85 -11.80
N LYS A 112 -9.69 2.74 -10.48
CA LYS A 112 -10.80 2.74 -9.53
C LYS A 112 -10.53 3.72 -8.39
N SER A 113 -11.53 4.51 -8.03
CA SER A 113 -11.56 5.29 -6.79
C SER A 113 -12.52 4.66 -5.79
N THR A 114 -12.06 4.44 -4.57
CA THR A 114 -12.86 3.95 -3.44
C THR A 114 -12.91 5.03 -2.36
N TYR A 115 -14.11 5.36 -1.89
CA TYR A 115 -14.35 6.35 -0.87
C TYR A 115 -15.01 5.67 0.33
N PHE A 116 -14.56 6.01 1.52
CA PHE A 116 -15.30 5.78 2.77
C PHE A 116 -15.70 7.14 3.32
N LEU A 117 -17.01 7.42 3.31
CA LEU A 117 -17.59 8.72 3.61
C LEU A 117 -18.44 8.67 4.88
N ASN A 118 -18.72 9.86 5.42
CA ASN A 118 -19.56 10.09 6.60
C ASN A 118 -19.06 9.29 7.82
N GLY A 119 -17.76 9.37 8.08
CA GLY A 119 -17.14 8.63 9.18
C GLY A 119 -17.24 7.12 8.99
N ASN A 120 -16.98 6.64 7.78
CA ASN A 120 -16.95 5.21 7.43
C ASN A 120 -18.33 4.53 7.55
N ASN A 121 -19.40 5.22 7.14
CA ASN A 121 -20.76 4.67 7.07
C ASN A 121 -21.24 4.40 5.64
N VAL A 122 -20.60 5.03 4.65
CA VAL A 122 -20.91 4.87 3.24
C VAL A 122 -19.62 4.53 2.50
N MET A 123 -19.65 3.48 1.68
CA MET A 123 -18.59 3.16 0.74
C MET A 123 -19.07 3.48 -0.67
N VAL A 124 -18.29 4.25 -1.41
CA VAL A 124 -18.53 4.53 -2.83
C VAL A 124 -17.37 3.99 -3.63
N VAL A 125 -17.65 3.25 -4.69
CA VAL A 125 -16.64 2.79 -5.64
C VAL A 125 -16.97 3.35 -7.01
N ILE A 126 -16.04 4.08 -7.59
CA ILE A 126 -16.15 4.70 -8.92
C ILE A 126 -15.12 4.05 -9.83
N GLN A 127 -15.58 3.46 -10.93
CA GLN A 127 -14.71 3.06 -12.02
C GLN A 127 -14.43 4.25 -12.91
N ARG A 128 -13.18 4.40 -13.34
CA ARG A 128 -12.73 5.52 -14.15
C ARG A 128 -12.13 5.03 -15.46
N ASP A 129 -12.21 5.89 -16.46
CA ASP A 129 -11.50 5.70 -17.72
C ASP A 129 -10.00 6.09 -17.58
N PRO A 130 -9.20 5.95 -18.65
CA PRO A 130 -7.79 6.32 -18.60
C PRO A 130 -7.48 7.80 -18.39
N ASN A 131 -8.43 8.70 -18.65
CA ASN A 131 -8.28 10.13 -18.37
C ASN A 131 -8.65 10.47 -16.91
N GLY A 132 -9.24 9.50 -16.20
CA GLY A 132 -9.73 9.66 -14.83
C GLY A 132 -11.19 10.09 -14.75
N ASP A 133 -11.91 10.14 -15.88
CA ASP A 133 -13.32 10.47 -15.89
C ASP A 133 -14.17 9.30 -15.36
N PRO A 134 -15.22 9.57 -14.56
CA PRO A 134 -16.05 8.52 -13.98
C PRO A 134 -16.89 7.81 -15.06
N VAL A 135 -16.78 6.49 -15.12
CA VAL A 135 -17.54 5.63 -16.05
C VAL A 135 -18.77 5.03 -15.37
N SER A 136 -18.61 4.59 -14.11
CA SER A 136 -19.71 4.04 -13.32
C SER A 136 -19.43 4.19 -11.83
N GLY A 137 -20.49 4.15 -11.02
CA GLY A 137 -20.37 4.27 -9.57
C GLY A 137 -21.35 3.37 -8.83
N LYS A 138 -20.87 2.75 -7.75
CA LYS A 138 -21.67 1.94 -6.82
C LYS A 138 -21.57 2.49 -5.41
N MET A 139 -22.66 2.41 -4.66
CA MET A 139 -22.73 2.82 -3.26
C MET A 139 -23.20 1.67 -2.38
N LEU A 140 -22.45 1.38 -1.32
CA LEU A 140 -22.83 0.45 -0.26
C LEU A 140 -22.93 1.21 1.06
N LYS A 141 -24.01 0.97 1.81
CA LYS A 141 -24.13 1.47 3.19
C LYS A 141 -23.67 0.40 4.17
N ARG A 142 -23.08 0.84 5.27
CA ARG A 142 -22.66 -0.04 6.36
C ARG A 142 -23.79 -0.87 6.95
N SER A 143 -25.02 -0.33 6.93
CA SER A 143 -26.21 -1.03 7.38
C SER A 143 -26.58 -2.24 6.52
N ASP A 144 -26.16 -2.26 5.25
CA ASP A 144 -26.51 -3.31 4.30
C ASP A 144 -25.47 -4.46 4.34
N ASP A 145 -24.18 -4.12 4.39
CA ASP A 145 -23.09 -5.08 4.63
C ASP A 145 -21.97 -4.40 5.44
N PRO A 146 -21.82 -4.71 6.75
CA PRO A 146 -20.86 -4.06 7.63
C PRO A 146 -19.42 -4.55 7.42
N LYS A 147 -19.21 -5.73 6.82
CA LYS A 147 -17.90 -6.37 6.68
C LYS A 147 -16.83 -5.47 6.03
N PRO A 148 -17.06 -4.79 4.89
CA PRO A 148 -16.06 -3.90 4.29
C PRO A 148 -15.76 -2.64 5.13
N PHE A 149 -16.57 -2.37 6.16
CA PHE A 149 -16.39 -1.22 7.05
C PHE A 149 -15.55 -1.56 8.29
N GLU A 150 -15.31 -2.84 8.56
CA GLU A 150 -14.60 -3.30 9.76
C GLU A 150 -13.12 -2.84 9.80
N PRO A 151 -12.52 -2.73 10.99
CA PRO A 151 -11.25 -2.02 11.19
C PRO A 151 -9.98 -2.76 10.76
N SER A 152 -10.07 -3.98 10.20
CA SER A 152 -8.91 -4.90 10.09
C SER A 152 -7.69 -4.25 9.43
N ASP A 153 -7.92 -3.38 8.45
CA ASP A 153 -6.87 -2.73 7.65
C ASP A 153 -6.84 -1.20 7.82
N LYS A 154 -7.63 -0.63 8.75
CA LYS A 154 -7.87 0.83 8.83
C LYS A 154 -7.07 1.56 9.91
N LYS A 155 -6.28 0.83 10.71
CA LYS A 155 -5.41 1.44 11.74
C LYS A 155 -4.31 2.32 11.15
N ASN A 156 -4.02 2.19 9.85
CA ASN A 156 -2.95 2.88 9.15
C ASN A 156 -3.44 3.88 8.09
N LEU A 157 -4.72 4.27 8.08
CA LEU A 157 -5.23 5.21 7.04
C LEU A 157 -4.68 6.62 7.17
N GLY A 158 -4.26 7.00 8.38
CA GLY A 158 -3.66 8.30 8.64
C GLY A 158 -2.19 8.19 9.03
N PHE A 159 -1.48 9.30 8.94
CA PHE A 159 -0.05 9.42 9.18
C PHE A 159 0.38 8.89 10.55
N SER A 160 -0.42 9.12 11.58
CA SER A 160 -0.15 8.56 12.92
C SER A 160 -0.15 7.02 12.92
N GLY A 161 -1.07 6.40 12.20
CA GLY A 161 -1.15 4.95 12.04
C GLY A 161 0.06 4.41 11.29
N VAL A 162 0.42 5.03 10.16
CA VAL A 162 1.62 4.69 9.37
C VAL A 162 2.88 4.73 10.23
N LYS A 163 3.12 5.82 10.95
CA LYS A 163 4.31 5.96 11.83
C LYS A 163 4.31 4.93 12.97
N ASN A 164 3.15 4.64 13.55
CA ASN A 164 3.04 3.66 14.63
C ASN A 164 3.30 2.23 14.14
N ASN A 165 2.97 1.92 12.89
CA ASN A 165 3.23 0.61 12.30
C ASN A 165 4.73 0.25 12.34
N TYR A 166 5.59 1.20 11.98
CA TYR A 166 7.05 0.99 11.94
C TYR A 166 7.75 1.15 13.30
N LYS A 167 6.98 1.47 14.35
CA LYS A 167 7.43 1.41 15.76
C LYS A 167 7.04 0.12 16.47
N ALA A 168 6.29 -0.76 15.79
CA ALA A 168 5.82 -1.99 16.39
C ALA A 168 6.97 -2.98 16.64
N SER A 169 6.82 -3.79 17.69
CA SER A 169 7.87 -4.67 18.21
C SER A 169 8.26 -5.84 17.29
N TYR A 170 7.53 -6.07 16.20
CA TYR A 170 7.85 -7.11 15.22
C TYR A 170 8.84 -6.62 14.14
N TRP A 171 9.29 -5.37 14.24
CA TRP A 171 10.37 -4.82 13.43
C TRP A 171 11.71 -4.92 14.15
N THR A 172 12.71 -5.38 13.43
CA THR A 172 14.11 -5.40 13.88
C THR A 172 14.89 -4.34 13.09
N SER A 173 15.60 -3.45 13.80
CA SER A 173 16.54 -2.53 13.14
C SER A 173 17.76 -3.30 12.65
N VAL A 174 18.10 -3.13 11.38
CA VAL A 174 19.22 -3.83 10.72
C VAL A 174 20.25 -2.88 10.12
N GLY A 175 20.17 -1.59 10.44
CA GLY A 175 21.14 -0.59 9.99
C GLY A 175 20.51 0.69 9.48
N THR A 176 21.36 1.47 8.80
CA THR A 176 20.95 2.72 8.15
C THR A 176 21.44 2.78 6.72
N GLU A 177 20.78 3.58 5.91
CA GLU A 177 21.15 3.87 4.53
C GLU A 177 21.17 5.38 4.29
N GLN A 178 22.11 5.86 3.50
CA GLN A 178 22.17 7.26 3.07
C GLN A 178 21.58 7.38 1.68
N THR A 179 20.55 8.21 1.53
CA THR A 179 20.04 8.57 0.18
C THR A 179 21.03 9.50 -0.52
N PRO A 180 21.03 9.56 -1.86
CA PRO A 180 21.83 10.54 -2.61
C PRO A 180 21.55 12.01 -2.22
N GLY A 181 20.36 12.30 -1.71
CA GLY A 181 19.96 13.61 -1.19
C GLY A 181 20.39 13.89 0.26
N GLY A 182 21.19 13.02 0.88
CA GLY A 182 21.71 13.21 2.24
C GLY A 182 20.73 12.89 3.37
N LYS A 183 19.57 12.29 3.08
CA LYS A 183 18.66 11.76 4.11
C LYS A 183 19.18 10.42 4.63
N THR A 184 19.17 10.25 5.95
CA THR A 184 19.42 8.98 6.63
C THR A 184 18.12 8.20 6.78
N LEU A 185 18.10 6.95 6.31
CA LEU A 185 16.98 6.02 6.44
C LEU A 185 17.34 4.91 7.44
N ASN A 186 16.43 4.59 8.36
CA ASN A 186 16.50 3.38 9.17
C ASN A 186 16.04 2.19 8.35
N LYS A 187 16.85 1.13 8.31
CA LYS A 187 16.48 -0.15 7.70
C LYS A 187 15.82 -1.02 8.77
N LEU A 188 14.54 -1.31 8.58
CA LEU A 188 13.75 -2.19 9.43
C LEU A 188 13.47 -3.49 8.69
N MET A 189 13.64 -4.61 9.38
CA MET A 189 13.44 -5.95 8.85
C MET A 189 12.41 -6.68 9.69
N ARG A 190 11.47 -7.35 9.04
CA ARG A 190 10.52 -8.25 9.71
C ARG A 190 11.10 -9.67 9.73
N ASP A 191 10.70 -10.51 10.67
CA ASP A 191 11.02 -11.95 10.61
C ASP A 191 10.56 -12.55 9.28
N SER A 192 11.36 -13.46 8.72
CA SER A 192 11.00 -14.16 7.49
C SER A 192 9.72 -14.98 7.68
N TYR A 193 8.90 -15.04 6.64
CA TYR A 193 7.62 -15.76 6.66
C TYR A 193 7.41 -16.50 5.34
N GLN A 194 6.56 -17.52 5.32
CA GLN A 194 6.22 -18.22 4.08
C GLN A 194 5.01 -17.59 3.42
N SER A 195 5.08 -17.38 2.11
CA SER A 195 3.96 -16.89 1.30
C SER A 195 3.96 -17.56 -0.07
N TYR A 196 2.77 -17.67 -0.65
CA TYR A 196 2.62 -18.03 -2.05
C TYR A 196 2.95 -16.81 -2.92
N ILE A 197 3.86 -16.98 -3.88
CA ILE A 197 4.22 -15.95 -4.88
C ILE A 197 3.38 -16.09 -6.15
N ASP A 198 2.84 -17.29 -6.38
CA ASP A 198 1.82 -17.64 -7.36
C ASP A 198 0.94 -18.78 -6.81
N ASP A 199 -0.02 -19.27 -7.61
CA ASP A 199 -1.01 -20.27 -7.17
C ASP A 199 -0.40 -21.58 -6.64
N ASN A 200 0.84 -21.91 -6.98
CA ASN A 200 1.47 -23.20 -6.66
C ASN A 200 2.86 -23.07 -6.02
N THR A 201 3.49 -21.90 -6.05
CA THR A 201 4.86 -21.71 -5.55
C THR A 201 4.86 -21.04 -4.18
N LEU A 202 5.29 -21.79 -3.16
CA LEU A 202 5.56 -21.26 -1.82
C LEU A 202 7.03 -20.84 -1.72
N ALA A 203 7.29 -19.63 -1.24
CA ALA A 203 8.64 -19.12 -1.03
C ALA A 203 8.80 -18.57 0.40
N ASN A 204 10.04 -18.53 0.90
CA ASN A 204 10.34 -17.75 2.08
C ASN A 204 10.45 -16.29 1.67
N MET A 205 9.78 -15.41 2.38
CA MET A 205 9.73 -13.99 2.12
C MET A 205 10.48 -13.24 3.21
N GLN A 206 11.26 -12.24 2.80
CA GLN A 206 11.95 -11.32 3.68
C GLN A 206 11.58 -9.90 3.30
N TYR A 207 10.99 -9.18 4.25
CA TYR A 207 10.48 -7.82 4.03
C TYR A 207 11.36 -6.80 4.76
N ILE A 208 11.79 -5.78 4.02
CA ILE A 208 12.67 -4.72 4.48
C ILE A 208 12.01 -3.37 4.15
N VAL A 209 12.00 -2.47 5.13
CA VAL A 209 11.46 -1.11 4.98
C VAL A 209 12.52 -0.09 5.33
N TYR A 210 12.55 1.01 4.57
CA TYR A 210 13.48 2.11 4.72
C TYR A 210 12.72 3.34 5.21
N VAL A 211 12.87 3.67 6.49
CA VAL A 211 12.11 4.73 7.17
C VAL A 211 12.97 5.99 7.31
N ASP A 212 12.48 7.13 6.83
CA ASP A 212 13.15 8.42 7.07
C ASP A 212 13.18 8.73 8.57
N GLN A 213 14.39 8.88 9.13
CA GLN A 213 14.58 9.11 10.56
C GLN A 213 13.86 10.37 11.06
N LYS A 214 13.79 11.41 10.22
CA LYS A 214 13.22 12.70 10.63
C LYS A 214 11.70 12.67 10.66
N SER A 215 11.07 12.17 9.59
CA SER A 215 9.61 12.20 9.48
C SER A 215 8.92 10.98 10.10
N GLY A 216 9.62 9.84 10.18
CA GLY A 216 9.09 8.56 10.62
C GLY A 216 8.26 7.83 9.56
N PHE A 217 8.25 8.31 8.31
CA PHE A 217 7.55 7.66 7.20
C PHE A 217 8.45 6.70 6.43
N PRO A 218 7.89 5.60 5.87
CA PRO A 218 8.62 4.79 4.91
C PRO A 218 8.88 5.60 3.64
N VAL A 219 10.01 5.35 3.01
CA VAL A 219 10.41 5.96 1.73
C VAL A 219 10.50 4.89 0.64
N LYS A 220 10.94 3.68 1.03
CA LYS A 220 11.06 2.52 0.17
C LYS A 220 10.72 1.27 0.97
N GLU A 221 10.13 0.29 0.31
CA GLU A 221 9.95 -1.04 0.84
C GLU A 221 10.45 -2.07 -0.18
N GLU A 222 11.00 -3.16 0.29
CA GLU A 222 11.56 -4.22 -0.55
C GLU A 222 11.12 -5.57 0.00
N LEU A 223 10.61 -6.39 -0.90
CA LEU A 223 10.24 -7.77 -0.61
C LEU A 223 11.22 -8.66 -1.35
N TYR A 224 11.91 -9.53 -0.62
CA TYR A 224 12.82 -10.53 -1.15
C TYR A 224 12.17 -11.90 -1.04
N GLU A 225 12.35 -12.74 -2.05
CA GLU A 225 11.93 -14.13 -2.05
C GLU A 225 13.15 -15.07 -2.02
N ASP A 226 13.00 -16.21 -1.37
CA ASP A 226 13.90 -17.34 -1.44
C ASP A 226 13.12 -18.61 -1.81
N SER A 227 13.17 -18.94 -3.10
CA SER A 227 12.68 -20.19 -3.71
C SER A 227 13.83 -21.16 -4.07
N THR A 228 15.10 -20.73 -3.95
CA THR A 228 16.27 -21.44 -4.51
C THR A 228 17.47 -21.57 -3.55
N GLY A 229 17.31 -21.18 -2.28
CA GLY A 229 18.36 -21.09 -1.26
C GLY A 229 19.10 -19.74 -1.20
N THR A 230 18.64 -18.72 -1.93
CA THR A 230 19.22 -17.36 -1.95
C THR A 230 18.11 -16.32 -2.12
N PHE A 231 18.12 -15.29 -1.27
CA PHE A 231 17.17 -14.19 -1.37
C PHE A 231 17.43 -13.33 -2.61
N LYS A 232 16.40 -13.15 -3.43
CA LYS A 232 16.36 -12.26 -4.59
C LYS A 232 15.26 -11.24 -4.39
N LEU A 233 15.49 -10.01 -4.86
CA LEU A 233 14.45 -8.98 -4.84
C LEU A 233 13.26 -9.45 -5.68
N PHE A 234 12.08 -9.50 -5.06
CA PHE A 234 10.82 -9.90 -5.68
C PHE A 234 10.05 -8.67 -6.16
N SER A 235 9.86 -7.70 -5.27
CA SER A 235 9.18 -6.43 -5.56
C SER A 235 9.75 -5.30 -4.72
N SER A 236 9.48 -4.07 -5.16
CA SER A 236 9.84 -2.86 -4.44
C SER A 236 8.74 -1.81 -4.54
N ASP A 237 8.56 -1.07 -3.44
CA ASP A 237 7.58 -0.01 -3.33
C ASP A 237 8.29 1.30 -3.02
N THR A 238 7.82 2.40 -3.60
CA THR A 238 8.22 3.76 -3.22
C THR A 238 7.05 4.51 -2.63
N GLU A 239 7.33 5.24 -1.56
CA GLU A 239 6.32 5.87 -0.71
C GLU A 239 6.52 7.39 -0.65
N GLU A 240 5.43 8.14 -0.86
CA GLU A 240 5.39 9.60 -0.77
C GLU A 240 4.30 10.03 0.23
N TYR A 241 4.61 10.98 1.12
CA TYR A 241 3.66 11.52 2.11
C TYR A 241 3.73 13.04 2.17
N GLN A 242 2.57 13.70 2.17
CA GLN A 242 2.46 15.15 2.32
C GLN A 242 1.09 15.58 2.84
N TYR A 243 1.03 16.74 3.47
CA TYR A 243 -0.24 17.40 3.76
C TYR A 243 -0.70 18.19 2.53
N VAL A 244 -1.99 18.08 2.20
CA VAL A 244 -2.60 18.82 1.08
C VAL A 244 -3.83 19.61 1.54
N SER A 245 -4.13 20.70 0.83
CA SER A 245 -5.34 21.49 1.04
C SER A 245 -6.57 20.77 0.51
N ASP A 246 -7.71 20.90 1.20
CA ASP A 246 -9.00 20.46 0.70
C ASP A 246 -9.75 21.66 0.10
N ASP A 247 -9.97 21.65 -1.21
CA ASP A 247 -10.83 22.61 -1.90
C ASP A 247 -12.30 22.15 -1.95
N GLY A 248 -12.61 21.05 -1.27
CA GLY A 248 -13.93 20.42 -1.25
C GLY A 248 -14.14 19.41 -2.38
N SER A 249 -13.15 19.16 -3.25
CA SER A 249 -13.28 18.22 -4.36
C SER A 249 -12.81 16.80 -4.01
N ILE A 250 -11.91 16.63 -3.03
CA ILE A 250 -11.19 15.36 -2.79
C ILE A 250 -12.16 14.22 -2.48
N PHE A 251 -13.12 14.46 -1.59
CA PHE A 251 -14.12 13.47 -1.13
C PHE A 251 -15.49 13.65 -1.81
N ASN A 252 -15.58 14.55 -2.78
CA ASN A 252 -16.83 14.87 -3.44
C ASN A 252 -17.12 13.85 -4.55
N THR A 253 -18.26 13.18 -4.43
CA THR A 253 -18.77 12.20 -5.41
C THR A 253 -20.00 12.72 -6.16
N SER A 254 -20.42 13.96 -5.91
CA SER A 254 -21.48 14.63 -6.67
C SER A 254 -21.02 14.79 -8.13
N GLY A 255 -21.94 14.52 -9.06
CA GLY A 255 -21.64 14.45 -10.49
C GLY A 255 -21.48 13.03 -11.03
N VAL A 256 -21.46 12.00 -10.18
CA VAL A 256 -21.52 10.59 -10.61
C VAL A 256 -22.86 9.99 -10.23
N THR A 257 -23.53 9.34 -11.18
CA THR A 257 -24.73 8.54 -10.88
C THR A 257 -24.31 7.27 -10.15
N LEU A 258 -24.70 7.16 -8.88
CA LEU A 258 -24.34 6.03 -8.02
C LEU A 258 -25.50 5.02 -7.94
N THR A 259 -25.22 3.77 -8.26
CA THR A 259 -26.16 2.66 -8.11
C THR A 259 -26.04 2.06 -6.70
N PRO A 260 -27.09 2.06 -5.87
CA PRO A 260 -27.07 1.41 -4.57
C PRO A 260 -26.94 -0.12 -4.70
N VAL A 261 -26.13 -0.73 -3.85
CA VAL A 261 -25.97 -2.19 -3.75
C VAL A 261 -26.03 -2.64 -2.29
N LYS A 262 -26.26 -3.94 -2.04
CA LYS A 262 -26.49 -4.47 -0.69
C LYS A 262 -25.33 -5.28 -0.14
N THR A 263 -24.41 -5.73 -0.99
CA THR A 263 -23.30 -6.59 -0.60
C THR A 263 -21.97 -6.08 -1.15
N SER A 264 -20.89 -6.37 -0.43
CA SER A 264 -19.51 -6.12 -0.88
C SER A 264 -19.16 -6.82 -2.20
N ALA A 265 -19.77 -7.98 -2.47
CA ALA A 265 -19.60 -8.69 -3.75
C ALA A 265 -20.18 -7.90 -4.93
N GLU A 266 -21.36 -7.29 -4.76
CA GLU A 266 -21.98 -6.46 -5.80
C GLU A 266 -21.17 -5.18 -6.06
N VAL A 267 -20.54 -4.61 -5.04
CA VAL A 267 -19.61 -3.46 -5.19
C VAL A 267 -18.42 -3.86 -6.07
N ALA A 268 -17.88 -5.06 -5.87
CA ALA A 268 -16.70 -5.55 -6.58
C ALA A 268 -16.99 -6.11 -7.99
N ALA A 269 -18.24 -6.45 -8.30
CA ALA A 269 -18.64 -6.92 -9.62
C ALA A 269 -18.42 -5.82 -10.68
N LYS A 270 -17.97 -6.20 -11.89
CA LYS A 270 -17.91 -5.31 -13.05
C LYS A 270 -19.31 -5.01 -13.57
#